data_AF-A0A813FI37-F1
#
_entry.id   AF-A0A813FI37-F1
#
_cell.length_a   1.000
_cell.length_b   1.000
_cell.length_c   1.000
_cell.angle_alpha   90.00
_cell.angle_beta   90.00
_cell.angle_gamma   90.00
#
_symmetry.space_group_name_H-M   'P 1'
#
loop_
_entity.id
_entity.type
_entity.pdbx_description
1 polymer ?
#
loop_
_entity_poly.entity_id
_entity_poly.type
_entity_poly.pdbx_seq_one_letter_code
_entity_poly.pdbx_strand_id
1 'polypeptide(L)'
;MLPQAVVRELRAMQRLGLRPWLLEWGKENLVRPARDMTRRQLVVSASVGIWGGIFPIPPCTMPATLFCIMFYSAGVPRLQRFNVPMASVAVVINELMLPLDLLMMPGFMLLGQTAYNKLTDSELDCHVSSQLLEDLQEQPVETFKRFSTGFGLGILVWAAAAPLVLGQIRVLGALSKFAPGGR
;
A
#
# COMPACT_ATOMS: atom_id res chain seq x y z
N MET A 1 21.08 -8.33 -13.92
CA MET A 1 22.17 -7.93 -12.99
C MET A 1 21.53 -7.45 -11.69
N LEU A 2 21.87 -8.03 -10.55
CA LEU A 2 21.34 -7.56 -9.25
C LEU A 2 21.99 -6.22 -8.88
N PRO A 3 21.21 -5.23 -8.38
CA PRO A 3 21.76 -3.97 -7.90
C PRO A 3 22.81 -4.21 -6.81
N GLN A 4 23.90 -3.44 -6.81
CA GLN A 4 25.00 -3.61 -5.84
C GLN A 4 24.52 -3.54 -4.38
N ALA A 5 23.49 -2.75 -4.10
CA ALA A 5 22.84 -2.67 -2.79
C ALA A 5 22.23 -4.01 -2.36
N VAL A 6 21.52 -4.71 -3.26
CA VAL A 6 20.89 -6.01 -2.96
C VAL A 6 21.95 -7.07 -2.70
N VAL A 7 23.04 -7.06 -3.48
CA VAL A 7 24.16 -7.98 -3.28
C VAL A 7 24.83 -7.76 -1.91
N ARG A 8 24.92 -6.52 -1.45
CA ARG A 8 25.46 -6.17 -0.13
C ARG A 8 24.59 -6.73 0.99
N GLU A 9 23.27 -6.53 0.91
CA GLU A 9 22.32 -7.02 1.92
C GLU A 9 22.28 -8.54 1.99
N LEU A 10 22.25 -9.23 0.83
CA LEU A 10 22.28 -10.69 0.79
C LEU A 10 23.55 -11.27 1.43
N ARG A 11 24.71 -10.65 1.21
CA ARG A 11 25.96 -11.04 1.88
C ARG A 11 25.93 -10.75 3.37
N ALA A 12 25.33 -9.64 3.80
CA ALA A 12 25.18 -9.32 5.22
C ALA A 12 24.28 -10.34 5.92
N MET A 13 23.15 -10.69 5.31
CA MET A 13 22.24 -11.74 5.78
C MET A 13 22.94 -13.11 5.87
N GLN A 14 23.71 -13.50 4.85
CA GLN A 14 24.47 -14.76 4.84
C GLN A 14 25.54 -14.82 5.94
N ARG A 15 26.14 -13.69 6.32
CA ARG A 15 27.21 -13.64 7.34
C ARG A 15 26.67 -13.59 8.77
N LEU A 16 25.60 -12.82 9.00
CA LEU A 16 25.06 -12.57 10.34
C LEU A 16 23.97 -13.59 10.71
N GLY A 17 23.31 -14.20 9.73
CA GLY A 17 22.07 -14.95 9.89
C GLY A 17 20.84 -14.04 9.81
N LEU A 18 19.69 -14.64 9.47
CA LEU A 18 18.45 -13.91 9.15
C LEU A 18 17.95 -13.01 10.30
N ARG A 19 17.88 -13.55 11.52
CA ARG A 19 17.31 -12.85 12.69
C ARG A 19 18.10 -11.59 13.09
N PRO A 20 19.42 -11.64 13.32
CA PRO A 20 20.19 -10.44 13.66
C PRO A 20 20.25 -9.44 12.50
N TRP A 21 20.27 -9.90 11.25
CA TRP A 21 20.17 -9.01 10.09
C TRP A 21 18.83 -8.27 10.05
N LEU A 22 17.70 -8.96 10.25
CA LEU A 22 16.38 -8.33 10.31
C LEU A 22 16.27 -7.27 11.43
N LEU A 23 16.83 -7.56 12.60
CA LEU A 23 16.85 -6.62 13.71
C LEU A 23 17.64 -5.35 13.37
N GLU A 24 18.82 -5.50 12.76
CA GLU A 24 19.65 -4.36 12.41
C GLU A 24 19.05 -3.56 11.25
N TRP A 25 18.60 -4.25 10.19
CA TRP A 25 17.88 -3.65 9.08
C TRP A 25 16.65 -2.87 9.56
N GLY A 26 15.85 -3.45 10.46
CA GLY A 26 14.67 -2.80 11.02
C GLY A 26 15.02 -1.57 11.86
N LYS A 27 16.12 -1.60 12.62
CA LYS A 27 16.59 -0.40 13.33
C LYS A 27 16.96 0.72 12.37
N GLU A 28 17.67 0.41 11.29
CA GLU A 28 18.19 1.42 10.36
C GLU A 28 17.11 1.97 9.42
N ASN A 29 16.19 1.12 8.95
CA ASN A 29 15.22 1.49 7.93
C ASN A 29 13.83 1.81 8.50
N LEU A 30 13.52 1.41 9.74
CA LEU A 30 12.22 1.68 10.36
C LEU A 30 12.37 2.55 11.61
N VAL A 31 13.15 2.10 12.60
CA VAL A 31 13.21 2.75 13.92
C VAL A 31 13.89 4.11 13.86
N ARG A 32 15.05 4.23 13.19
CA ARG A 32 15.76 5.51 13.03
C ARG A 32 14.89 6.53 12.27
N PRO A 33 14.36 6.23 11.07
CA PRO A 33 13.48 7.15 10.35
C PRO A 33 12.24 7.54 11.17
N ALA A 34 11.62 6.59 11.87
CA ALA A 34 10.44 6.86 12.69
C ALA A 34 10.74 7.77 13.89
N ARG A 35 11.96 7.71 14.47
CA ARG A 35 12.37 8.59 15.58
C ARG A 35 12.60 10.03 15.16
N ASP A 36 13.08 10.23 13.94
CA ASP A 36 13.35 11.57 13.40
C ASP A 36 12.07 12.24 12.85
N MET A 37 10.95 11.51 12.84
CA MET A 37 9.66 12.02 12.41
C MET A 37 8.87 12.62 13.57
N THR A 38 8.20 13.73 13.27
CA THR A 38 7.09 14.20 14.09
C THR A 38 5.96 13.17 14.07
N ARG A 39 5.16 13.12 15.13
CA ARG A 39 3.97 12.25 15.22
C ARG A 39 3.06 12.35 14.00
N ARG A 40 2.86 13.57 13.49
CA ARG A 40 2.11 13.82 12.25
C ARG A 40 2.68 13.08 11.06
N GLN A 41 4.00 13.16 10.85
CA GLN A 41 4.66 12.50 9.72
C GLN A 41 4.54 10.98 9.81
N LEU A 42 4.62 10.44 11.02
CA LEU A 42 4.45 9.00 11.26
C LEU A 42 3.01 8.53 10.97
N VAL A 43 1.99 9.27 11.44
CA VAL A 43 0.58 8.95 11.15
C VAL A 43 0.30 9.03 9.65
N VAL A 44 0.77 10.08 8.99
CA VAL A 44 0.56 10.26 7.54
C VAL A 44 1.27 9.16 6.75
N SER A 45 2.54 8.87 7.08
CA SER A 45 3.30 7.83 6.37
C SER A 45 2.70 6.44 6.53
N ALA A 46 2.31 6.08 7.76
CA ALA A 46 1.62 4.83 8.03
C ALA A 46 0.29 4.73 7.28
N SER A 47 -0.54 5.78 7.32
CA SER A 47 -1.85 5.73 6.67
C SER A 47 -1.75 5.65 5.14
N VAL A 48 -0.78 6.35 4.53
CA VAL A 48 -0.51 6.25 3.10
C VAL A 48 0.02 4.86 2.73
N GLY A 49 0.94 4.31 3.53
CA GLY A 49 1.44 2.95 3.34
C GLY A 49 0.34 1.91 3.45
N ILE A 50 -0.59 2.06 4.41
CA ILE A 50 -1.74 1.17 4.56
C ILE A 50 -2.63 1.23 3.32
N TRP A 51 -3.02 2.43 2.89
CA TRP A 51 -3.92 2.60 1.75
C TRP A 51 -3.32 2.11 0.42
N GLY A 52 -2.04 2.41 0.19
CA GLY A 52 -1.31 1.90 -0.97
C GLY A 52 -1.10 0.38 -0.93
N GLY A 53 -0.96 -0.17 0.28
CA GLY A 53 -0.80 -1.59 0.53
C GLY A 53 -2.07 -2.44 0.44
N ILE A 54 -3.25 -1.83 0.27
CA ILE A 54 -4.52 -2.53 -0.01
C ILE A 54 -5.00 -2.32 -1.46
N PHE A 55 -4.04 -2.11 -2.37
CA PHE A 55 -4.34 -1.94 -3.79
C PHE A 55 -4.65 -3.30 -4.43
N PRO A 56 -5.81 -3.49 -5.10
CA PRO A 56 -6.36 -4.80 -5.47
C PRO A 56 -5.64 -5.50 -6.64
N ILE A 57 -4.31 -5.37 -6.71
CA ILE A 57 -3.37 -6.11 -7.54
C ILE A 57 -2.05 -6.17 -6.73
N PRO A 58 -1.74 -7.31 -6.09
CA PRO A 58 -0.55 -7.45 -5.24
C PRO A 58 0.78 -7.00 -5.86
N PRO A 59 1.13 -7.34 -7.13
CA PRO A 59 2.39 -6.88 -7.72
C PRO A 59 2.43 -5.35 -7.98
N CYS A 60 1.31 -4.64 -7.82
CA CYS A 60 1.18 -3.22 -8.13
C CYS A 60 0.99 -2.33 -6.89
N THR A 61 1.03 -2.86 -5.67
CA THR A 61 0.91 -2.08 -4.42
C THR A 61 2.02 -1.03 -4.28
N MET A 62 3.25 -1.33 -4.75
CA MET A 62 4.37 -0.38 -4.75
C MET A 62 4.11 0.83 -5.65
N PRO A 63 3.81 0.68 -6.95
CA PRO A 63 3.35 1.77 -7.79
C PRO A 63 2.16 2.55 -7.20
N ALA A 64 1.18 1.86 -6.62
CA ALA A 64 0.02 2.49 -5.99
C ALA A 64 0.42 3.37 -4.80
N THR A 65 1.31 2.88 -3.93
CA THR A 65 1.87 3.65 -2.82
C THR A 65 2.62 4.89 -3.30
N LEU A 66 3.45 4.77 -4.34
CA LEU A 66 4.15 5.91 -4.93
C LEU A 66 3.18 6.95 -5.50
N PHE A 67 2.11 6.49 -6.15
CA PHE A 67 1.03 7.36 -6.61
C PHE A 67 0.36 8.09 -5.44
N CYS A 68 0.03 7.40 -4.35
CA CYS A 68 -0.52 8.02 -3.15
C CYS A 68 0.41 9.06 -2.53
N ILE A 69 1.71 8.79 -2.46
CA ILE A 69 2.73 9.73 -1.99
C ILE A 69 2.76 11.00 -2.86
N MET A 70 2.74 10.81 -4.18
CA MET A 70 2.74 11.91 -5.15
C MET A 70 1.47 12.75 -5.02
N PHE A 71 0.30 12.11 -5.01
CA PHE A 71 -0.99 12.79 -4.95
C PHE A 71 -1.20 13.51 -3.61
N TYR A 72 -0.78 12.89 -2.50
CA TYR A 72 -0.75 13.54 -1.19
C TYR A 72 0.09 14.84 -1.24
N SER A 73 1.25 14.79 -1.89
CA SER A 73 2.20 15.91 -1.95
C SER A 73 1.83 17.01 -2.95
N ALA A 74 1.02 16.71 -3.96
CA ALA A 74 0.67 17.62 -5.06
C ALA A 74 -0.10 18.89 -4.63
N GLY A 75 -0.82 18.83 -3.49
CA GLY A 75 -1.66 19.93 -3.00
C GLY A 75 -1.18 20.56 -1.68
N VAL A 76 0.07 20.31 -1.28
CA VAL A 76 0.55 20.60 0.08
C VAL A 76 1.82 21.46 0.05
N PRO A 77 1.97 22.45 0.96
CA PRO A 77 3.17 23.28 1.04
C PRO A 77 4.44 22.43 1.20
N ARG A 78 5.58 22.90 0.68
CA ARG A 78 6.86 22.13 0.68
C ARG A 78 7.22 21.52 2.04
N LEU A 79 7.00 22.26 3.12
CA LEU A 79 7.28 21.82 4.50
C LEU A 79 6.42 20.63 4.98
N GLN A 80 5.33 20.32 4.28
CA GLN A 80 4.37 19.29 4.64
C GLN A 80 4.29 18.16 3.59
N ARG A 81 5.13 18.24 2.54
CA ARG A 81 5.24 17.17 1.53
C ARG A 81 5.90 15.94 2.14
N PHE A 82 5.68 14.80 1.49
CA PHE A 82 6.40 13.58 1.84
C PHE A 82 7.90 13.79 1.67
N ASN A 83 8.67 13.42 2.69
CA ASN A 83 10.12 13.37 2.64
C ASN A 83 10.60 11.91 2.55
N VAL A 84 11.91 11.71 2.39
CA VAL A 84 12.52 10.38 2.23
C VAL A 84 12.22 9.47 3.43
N PRO A 85 12.39 9.91 4.70
CA PRO A 85 11.98 9.10 5.85
C PRO A 85 10.54 8.62 5.76
N MET A 86 9.59 9.53 5.48
CA MET A 86 8.16 9.17 5.40
C MET A 86 7.90 8.14 4.32
N ALA A 87 8.54 8.30 3.15
CA ALA A 87 8.42 7.36 2.04
C ALA A 87 8.92 5.96 2.42
N SER A 88 10.04 5.89 3.14
CA SER A 88 10.60 4.63 3.63
C SER A 88 9.62 3.91 4.57
N VAL A 89 9.05 4.60 5.57
CA VAL A 89 8.07 4.01 6.48
C VAL A 89 6.79 3.59 5.74
N ALA A 90 6.30 4.41 4.81
CA ALA A 90 5.12 4.07 4.01
C ALA A 90 5.34 2.81 3.16
N VAL A 91 6.52 2.66 2.55
CA VAL A 91 6.88 1.47 1.78
C VAL A 91 6.93 0.23 2.66
N VAL A 92 7.57 0.31 3.83
CA VAL A 92 7.62 -0.84 4.74
C VAL A 92 6.22 -1.23 5.22
N ILE A 93 5.38 -0.26 5.55
CA ILE A 93 3.99 -0.53 5.94
C ILE A 93 3.18 -1.11 4.78
N ASN A 94 3.37 -0.64 3.54
CA ASN A 94 2.76 -1.27 2.37
C ASN A 94 3.11 -2.76 2.29
N GLU A 95 4.39 -3.12 2.41
CA GLU A 95 4.84 -4.51 2.36
C GLU A 95 4.19 -5.36 3.47
N LEU A 96 3.99 -4.79 4.66
CA LEU A 96 3.28 -5.45 5.76
C LEU A 96 1.78 -5.64 5.49
N MET A 97 1.18 -4.84 4.59
CA MET A 97 -0.24 -4.96 4.22
C MET A 97 -0.49 -5.94 3.09
N LEU A 98 0.52 -6.50 2.43
CA LEU A 98 0.35 -7.48 1.35
C LEU A 98 -0.59 -8.66 1.71
N PRO A 99 -0.53 -9.25 2.92
CA PRO A 99 -1.48 -10.30 3.30
C PRO A 99 -2.93 -9.80 3.38
N LEU A 100 -3.11 -8.54 3.79
CA LEU A 100 -4.42 -7.90 3.88
C LEU A 100 -4.96 -7.55 2.49
N ASP A 101 -4.09 -7.13 1.56
CA ASP A 101 -4.47 -6.90 0.16
C ASP A 101 -5.16 -8.11 -0.46
N LEU A 102 -4.52 -9.29 -0.36
CA LEU A 102 -5.08 -10.54 -0.87
C LEU A 102 -6.47 -10.83 -0.29
N LEU A 103 -6.70 -10.50 0.99
CA LEU A 103 -8.00 -10.69 1.63
C LEU A 103 -9.03 -9.66 1.17
N MET A 104 -8.63 -8.42 0.91
CA MET A 104 -9.55 -7.32 0.57
C MET A 104 -9.86 -7.20 -0.92
N MET A 105 -8.97 -7.72 -1.78
CA MET A 105 -9.09 -7.69 -3.23
C MET A 105 -10.43 -8.22 -3.76
N PRO A 106 -10.98 -9.37 -3.31
CA PRO A 106 -12.32 -9.81 -3.70
C PRO A 106 -13.42 -8.78 -3.39
N GLY A 107 -13.30 -8.10 -2.24
CA GLY A 107 -14.22 -7.05 -1.84
C GLY A 107 -14.21 -5.85 -2.79
N PHE A 108 -13.03 -5.39 -3.20
CA PHE A 108 -12.90 -4.32 -4.19
C PHE A 108 -13.49 -4.70 -5.54
N MET A 109 -13.27 -5.95 -6.00
CA MET A 109 -13.84 -6.44 -7.26
C MET A 109 -15.37 -6.48 -7.20
N LEU A 110 -15.95 -6.99 -6.11
CA LEU A 110 -17.40 -7.04 -5.90
C LEU A 110 -18.04 -5.65 -5.84
N LEU A 111 -17.39 -4.71 -5.14
CA LEU A 111 -17.84 -3.32 -5.09
C LEU A 111 -17.80 -2.68 -6.48
N GLY A 112 -16.75 -2.94 -7.25
CA GLY A 112 -16.59 -2.41 -8.60
C GLY A 112 -17.63 -2.97 -9.57
N GLN A 113 -17.88 -4.28 -9.52
CA GLN A 113 -18.95 -4.94 -10.26
C GLN A 113 -20.32 -4.36 -9.91
N THR A 114 -20.62 -4.20 -8.61
CA THR A 114 -21.88 -3.63 -8.15
C THR A 114 -22.08 -2.20 -8.64
N ALA A 115 -21.03 -1.37 -8.58
CA ALA A 115 -21.07 -0.01 -9.08
C ALA A 115 -21.25 0.03 -10.61
N TYR A 116 -20.56 -0.83 -11.35
CA TYR A 116 -20.66 -0.93 -12.80
C TYR A 116 -22.06 -1.34 -13.26
N ASN A 117 -22.63 -2.39 -12.67
CA ASN A 117 -23.97 -2.88 -13.00
C ASN A 117 -25.03 -1.82 -12.74
N LYS A 118 -24.91 -1.06 -11.63
CA LYS A 118 -25.83 0.05 -11.32
C LYS A 118 -25.70 1.24 -12.26
N LEU A 119 -24.53 1.48 -12.85
CA LEU A 119 -24.30 2.63 -13.73
C LEU A 119 -24.62 2.34 -15.19
N THR A 120 -24.57 1.06 -15.59
CA THR A 120 -24.71 0.64 -16.98
C THR A 120 -25.97 -0.19 -17.24
N ASP A 121 -26.77 -0.48 -16.21
CA ASP A 121 -27.89 -1.43 -16.24
C ASP A 121 -27.49 -2.80 -16.83
N SER A 122 -26.23 -3.20 -16.61
CA SER A 122 -25.67 -4.46 -17.08
C SER A 122 -25.72 -5.52 -15.98
N GLU A 123 -25.83 -6.80 -16.35
CA GLU A 123 -25.73 -7.95 -15.45
C GLU A 123 -24.35 -8.62 -15.57
N LEU A 124 -23.28 -7.84 -15.40
CA LEU A 124 -21.94 -8.42 -15.39
C LEU A 124 -21.78 -9.25 -14.11
N ASP A 125 -21.52 -10.55 -14.26
CA ASP A 125 -21.12 -11.43 -13.16
C ASP A 125 -19.65 -11.81 -13.27
N CYS A 126 -18.81 -11.24 -12.40
CA CYS A 126 -17.38 -11.55 -12.36
C CYS A 126 -17.05 -12.82 -11.56
N HIS A 127 -18.05 -13.54 -11.01
CA HIS A 127 -17.88 -14.77 -10.21
C HIS A 127 -16.69 -14.68 -9.25
N VAL A 128 -16.69 -13.67 -8.38
CA VAL A 128 -15.67 -13.51 -7.34
C VAL A 128 -15.93 -14.53 -6.23
N SER A 129 -15.51 -15.78 -6.46
CA SER A 129 -15.70 -16.89 -5.52
C SER A 129 -14.47 -17.11 -4.64
N SER A 130 -14.59 -17.95 -3.61
CA SER A 130 -13.45 -18.42 -2.80
C SER A 130 -12.36 -19.10 -3.64
N GLN A 131 -12.71 -19.60 -4.84
CA GLN A 131 -11.77 -20.20 -5.78
C GLN A 131 -10.83 -19.17 -6.41
N LEU A 132 -11.16 -17.87 -6.40
CA LEU A 132 -10.28 -16.83 -6.96
C LEU A 132 -8.91 -16.81 -6.28
N LEU A 133 -8.87 -16.99 -4.95
CA LEU A 133 -7.62 -17.01 -4.20
C LEU A 133 -6.82 -18.29 -4.46
N GLU A 134 -7.49 -19.43 -4.60
CA GLU A 134 -6.88 -20.71 -4.96
C GLU A 134 -6.30 -20.63 -6.39
N ASP A 135 -7.09 -20.16 -7.35
CA ASP A 135 -6.71 -19.95 -8.75
C ASP A 135 -5.54 -18.95 -8.89
N LEU A 136 -5.48 -17.92 -8.05
CA LEU A 136 -4.36 -16.97 -8.02
C LEU A 136 -3.07 -17.60 -7.49
N GLN A 137 -3.16 -18.53 -6.55
CA GLN A 137 -2.01 -19.24 -6.02
C GLN A 137 -1.47 -20.26 -7.03
N GLU A 138 -2.35 -20.98 -7.72
CA GLU A 138 -1.95 -22.02 -8.68
C GLU A 138 -1.52 -21.45 -10.04
N GLN A 139 -2.28 -20.48 -10.58
CA GLN A 139 -2.10 -19.98 -11.96
C GLN A 139 -2.28 -18.46 -12.04
N PRO A 140 -1.41 -17.65 -11.39
CA PRO A 140 -1.63 -16.21 -11.22
C PRO A 140 -1.86 -15.47 -12.54
N VAL A 141 -1.04 -15.74 -13.56
CA VAL A 141 -1.11 -15.04 -14.85
C VAL A 141 -2.42 -15.33 -15.59
N GLU A 142 -2.88 -16.59 -15.57
CA GLU A 142 -4.09 -16.99 -16.29
C GLU A 142 -5.34 -16.49 -15.56
N THR A 143 -5.32 -16.55 -14.23
CA THR A 143 -6.36 -15.97 -13.36
C THR A 143 -6.48 -14.47 -13.55
N PHE A 144 -5.34 -13.74 -13.65
CA PHE A 144 -5.34 -12.31 -13.96
C PHE A 144 -6.00 -12.00 -15.31
N LYS A 145 -5.76 -12.80 -16.36
CA LYS A 145 -6.42 -12.61 -17.66
C LYS A 145 -7.91 -12.89 -17.57
N ARG A 146 -8.28 -14.01 -16.94
CA ARG A 146 -9.66 -14.46 -16.80
C ARG A 146 -10.53 -13.47 -16.03
N PHE A 147 -9.98 -12.91 -14.94
CA PHE A 147 -10.68 -11.96 -14.07
C PHE A 147 -10.28 -10.50 -14.31
N SER A 148 -9.64 -10.19 -15.45
CA SER A 148 -9.08 -8.86 -15.76
C SER A 148 -10.09 -7.72 -15.63
N THR A 149 -11.34 -7.94 -16.06
CA THR A 149 -12.42 -6.96 -15.87
C THR A 149 -12.74 -6.72 -14.40
N GLY A 150 -12.81 -7.77 -13.59
CA GLY A 150 -13.04 -7.65 -12.15
C GLY A 150 -11.91 -6.88 -11.45
N PHE A 151 -10.65 -7.19 -11.77
CA PHE A 151 -9.49 -6.45 -11.30
C PHE A 151 -9.54 -4.98 -11.70
N GLY A 152 -9.86 -4.70 -12.97
CA GLY A 152 -10.01 -3.33 -13.47
C GLY A 152 -11.07 -2.54 -12.70
N LEU A 153 -12.23 -3.15 -12.46
CA LEU A 153 -13.30 -2.53 -11.66
C LEU A 153 -12.87 -2.31 -10.20
N GLY A 154 -12.14 -3.27 -9.60
CA GLY A 154 -11.55 -3.11 -8.27
C GLY A 154 -10.57 -1.95 -8.18
N ILE A 155 -9.66 -1.82 -9.16
CA ILE A 155 -8.73 -0.70 -9.27
C ILE A 155 -9.49 0.62 -9.36
N LEU A 156 -10.55 0.69 -10.18
CA LEU A 156 -11.35 1.91 -10.33
C LEU A 156 -12.01 2.32 -9.02
N VAL A 157 -12.56 1.37 -8.25
CA VAL A 157 -13.13 1.66 -6.93
C VAL A 157 -12.07 2.16 -5.96
N TRP A 158 -10.92 1.49 -5.90
CA TRP A 158 -9.80 1.94 -5.07
C TRP A 158 -9.34 3.35 -5.49
N ALA A 159 -9.18 3.60 -6.78
CA ALA A 159 -8.74 4.90 -7.31
C ALA A 159 -9.77 6.00 -7.03
N ALA A 160 -11.06 5.70 -7.14
CA ALA A 160 -12.15 6.63 -6.81
C ALA A 160 -12.20 6.94 -5.31
N ALA A 161 -11.87 5.98 -4.45
CA ALA A 161 -11.80 6.18 -3.00
C ALA A 161 -10.52 6.92 -2.55
N ALA A 162 -9.43 6.85 -3.32
CA ALA A 162 -8.13 7.39 -2.92
C ALA A 162 -8.15 8.90 -2.58
N PRO A 163 -8.81 9.81 -3.33
CA PRO A 163 -8.89 11.22 -2.94
C PRO A 163 -9.57 11.44 -1.58
N LEU A 164 -10.63 10.69 -1.30
CA LEU A 164 -11.35 10.79 -0.02
C LEU A 164 -10.46 10.30 1.12
N VAL A 165 -9.82 9.15 0.96
CA VAL A 165 -8.92 8.59 1.97
C VAL A 165 -7.72 9.51 2.21
N LEU A 166 -7.07 10.01 1.17
CA LEU A 166 -5.96 10.95 1.29
C LEU A 166 -6.40 12.28 1.94
N GLY A 167 -7.63 12.73 1.68
CA GLY A 167 -8.26 13.84 2.39
C GLY A 167 -8.38 13.59 3.90
N GLN A 168 -8.90 12.41 4.29
CA GLN A 168 -9.01 12.01 5.69
C GLN A 168 -7.64 11.90 6.36
N ILE A 169 -6.64 11.35 5.67
CA ILE A 169 -5.26 11.27 6.16
C ILE A 169 -4.69 12.66 6.44
N ARG A 170 -4.98 13.66 5.60
CA ARG A 170 -4.56 15.06 5.86
C ARG A 170 -5.20 15.60 7.13
N VAL A 171 -6.50 15.36 7.34
CA VAL A 171 -7.22 15.79 8.55
C VAL A 171 -6.65 15.11 9.78
N LEU A 172 -6.47 13.79 9.77
CA LEU A 172 -5.86 13.01 10.86
C LEU A 172 -4.45 13.53 11.18
N GLY A 173 -3.65 13.79 10.15
CA GLY A 173 -2.33 14.39 10.29
C GLY A 173 -2.37 15.77 10.95
N ALA A 174 -3.36 16.62 10.63
CA ALA A 174 -3.53 17.92 11.27
C ALA A 174 -3.95 17.77 12.75
N LEU A 175 -4.91 16.88 13.03
CA LEU A 175 -5.41 16.61 14.39
C LEU A 175 -4.34 16.03 15.31
N SER A 176 -3.42 15.24 14.78
CA SER A 176 -2.31 14.65 15.56
C SER A 176 -1.40 15.69 16.21
N LYS A 177 -1.41 16.95 15.76
CA LYS A 177 -0.68 18.07 16.38
C LYS A 177 -1.28 18.52 17.72
N PHE A 178 -2.57 18.26 17.93
CA PHE A 178 -3.29 18.71 19.13
C PHE A 178 -3.41 17.62 20.19
N ALA A 179 -3.02 16.38 19.86
CA ALA A 179 -3.05 15.30 20.83
C ALA A 179 -1.95 15.51 21.89
N PRO A 180 -2.29 15.55 23.18
CA PRO A 180 -1.32 15.76 24.25
C PRO A 180 -0.36 14.56 24.29
N GLY A 181 0.95 14.85 24.22
CA GLY A 181 2.00 13.86 24.27
C GLY A 181 2.74 13.69 22.93
N GLY A 182 3.97 14.20 22.91
CA GLY A 182 4.98 13.87 21.91
C GLY A 182 5.72 15.11 21.42
N ARG A 183 6.98 15.25 21.84
CA ARG A 183 7.97 16.12 21.19
C ARG A 183 8.02 15.87 19.68
#